data_AF-A0A420U016-F1
#
_entry.id   AF-A0A420U016-F1
#
_cell.length_a   1.000
_cell.length_b   1.000
_cell.length_c   1.000
_cell.angle_alpha   90.00
_cell.angle_beta   90.00
_cell.angle_gamma   90.00
#
_symmetry.space_group_name_H-M   'P 1'
#
loop_
_entity.id
_entity.type
_entity.pdbx_description
1 polymer ?
#
loop_
_entity_poly.entity_id
_entity_poly.type
_entity_poly.pdbx_seq_one_letter_code
_entity_poly.pdbx_strand_id
1 'polypeptide(L)'
;MSRDEPFSSDVSGSDSGQEETDSYPFPLKNTPADEVEIESKRKGKSIYQNYEILGRILERHEETIQKRWLKKNRKQRLEVLLTAWPDMPPTHRPFYDLWRHVDTDPEVKFKQHSSILWPYINKESLGKPTPFLLLLNSRGRHPPPLFLDKDHQYFHKAIQTEMVVKKLYPTEDMSMLLRGVPEDDYGIAKKFPEAAPGV
;
A
#
# COMPACT_ATOMS: atom_id res chain seq x y z
N MET A 1 43.19 -34.42 49.90
CA MET A 1 43.83 -33.11 49.63
C MET A 1 43.76 -32.94 48.12
N SER A 2 42.77 -32.31 47.51
CA SER A 2 42.18 -30.97 47.64
C SER A 2 42.51 -30.19 46.37
N ARG A 3 41.44 -29.80 45.66
CA ARG A 3 41.28 -28.67 44.74
C ARG A 3 42.05 -28.73 43.41
N ASP A 4 41.32 -28.71 42.30
CA ASP A 4 41.04 -27.46 41.60
C ASP A 4 39.78 -27.60 40.72
N GLU A 5 38.85 -26.65 40.91
CA GLU A 5 37.76 -26.30 39.98
C GLU A 5 38.36 -25.56 38.77
N PRO A 6 37.67 -25.57 37.62
CA PRO A 6 37.24 -24.26 37.14
C PRO A 6 35.84 -24.22 36.48
N PHE A 7 35.13 -23.17 36.90
CA PHE A 7 34.35 -22.23 36.08
C PHE A 7 33.17 -22.75 35.23
N SER A 8 31.99 -22.46 35.78
CA SER A 8 30.72 -22.18 35.12
C SER A 8 30.83 -21.19 33.95
N SER A 9 30.27 -21.55 32.79
CA SER A 9 29.18 -20.81 32.14
C SER A 9 28.88 -21.44 30.77
N ASP A 10 27.72 -22.05 30.58
CA ASP A 10 27.08 -22.06 29.27
C ASP A 10 25.57 -21.98 29.45
N VAL A 11 25.11 -20.74 29.47
CA VAL A 11 23.74 -20.35 29.14
C VAL A 11 23.53 -20.71 27.67
N SER A 12 22.93 -21.87 27.40
CA SER A 12 22.22 -22.06 26.12
C SER A 12 20.89 -21.34 26.22
N GLY A 13 20.97 -20.01 26.06
CA GLY A 13 19.84 -19.16 25.81
C GLY A 13 19.20 -19.56 24.48
N SER A 14 17.92 -19.90 24.58
CA SER A 14 16.97 -20.04 23.48
C SER A 14 17.14 -18.94 22.44
N ASP A 15 17.73 -19.28 21.29
CA ASP A 15 17.67 -18.49 20.07
C ASP A 15 16.29 -18.69 19.43
N SER A 16 15.27 -18.09 20.04
CA SER A 16 14.05 -17.76 19.32
C SER A 16 14.33 -16.45 18.58
N GLY A 17 15.02 -16.58 17.45
CA GLY A 17 15.19 -15.51 16.49
C GLY A 17 13.82 -14.89 16.21
N GLN A 18 13.67 -13.64 16.62
CA GLN A 18 12.54 -12.82 16.21
C GLN A 18 12.62 -12.74 14.69
N GLU A 19 11.69 -13.40 14.01
CA GLU A 19 11.46 -13.22 12.58
C GLU A 19 11.30 -11.71 12.33
N GLU A 20 12.27 -11.14 11.64
CA GLU A 20 12.15 -9.83 11.01
C GLU A 20 10.82 -9.80 10.26
N THR A 21 9.90 -8.97 10.75
CA THR A 21 8.60 -8.76 10.12
C THR A 21 8.85 -8.08 8.78
N ASP A 22 9.00 -8.89 7.75
CA ASP A 22 9.19 -8.45 6.38
C ASP A 22 7.98 -7.61 5.95
N SER A 23 8.29 -6.43 5.41
CA SER A 23 7.39 -5.32 5.12
C SER A 23 6.47 -5.61 3.94
N TYR A 24 5.55 -6.56 4.10
CA TYR A 24 4.44 -6.78 3.19
C TYR A 24 3.20 -7.27 3.96
N PRO A 25 2.06 -6.55 3.92
CA PRO A 25 0.97 -6.76 4.87
C PRO A 25 0.08 -7.98 4.57
N PHE A 26 0.53 -8.98 3.80
CA PHE A 26 -0.33 -10.11 3.43
C PHE A 26 0.40 -11.46 3.41
N PRO A 27 -0.02 -12.43 4.24
CA PRO A 27 0.56 -13.77 4.25
C PRO A 27 0.42 -14.47 2.88
N LEU A 28 1.34 -15.39 2.61
CA LEU A 28 1.57 -16.06 1.32
C LEU A 28 0.81 -17.40 1.16
N LYS A 29 -0.24 -17.66 1.94
CA LYS A 29 -0.94 -18.96 1.93
C LYS A 29 -2.45 -18.79 1.71
N ASN A 30 -3.05 -19.76 1.00
CA ASN A 30 -4.47 -19.97 0.72
C ASN A 30 -5.39 -19.38 1.79
N THR A 31 -5.66 -18.08 1.69
CA THR A 31 -6.46 -17.36 2.66
C THR A 31 -7.91 -17.79 2.43
N PRO A 32 -8.57 -18.41 3.42
CA PRO A 32 -9.95 -18.84 3.26
C PRO A 32 -10.89 -17.64 3.05
N ALA A 33 -12.05 -17.89 2.43
CA ALA A 33 -12.92 -16.82 1.92
C ALA A 33 -13.48 -15.90 3.02
N ASP A 34 -13.71 -16.45 4.21
CA ASP A 34 -14.11 -15.73 5.41
C ASP A 34 -13.01 -14.77 5.91
N GLU A 35 -11.75 -15.21 5.93
CA GLU A 35 -10.60 -14.34 6.24
C GLU A 35 -10.46 -13.21 5.23
N VAL A 36 -10.66 -13.50 3.93
CA VAL A 36 -10.65 -12.47 2.88
C VAL A 36 -11.78 -11.47 3.07
N GLU A 37 -13.00 -11.91 3.41
CA GLU A 37 -14.13 -11.03 3.66
C GLU A 37 -13.91 -10.13 4.90
N ILE A 38 -13.40 -10.70 5.99
CA ILE A 38 -13.05 -9.96 7.21
C ILE A 38 -12.00 -8.89 6.89
N GLU A 39 -10.93 -9.27 6.19
CA GLU A 39 -9.85 -8.35 5.82
C GLU A 39 -10.35 -7.26 4.85
N SER A 40 -11.22 -7.61 3.91
CA SER A 40 -11.85 -6.69 2.97
C SER A 40 -12.67 -5.61 3.69
N LYS A 41 -13.55 -6.01 4.63
CA LYS A 41 -14.32 -5.07 5.46
C LYS A 41 -13.42 -4.21 6.33
N ARG A 42 -12.41 -4.82 6.96
CA ARG A 42 -11.43 -4.11 7.81
C ARG A 42 -10.69 -3.02 7.02
N LYS A 43 -10.24 -3.33 5.81
CA LYS A 43 -9.60 -2.35 4.92
C LYS A 43 -10.57 -1.28 4.43
N GLY A 44 -11.78 -1.67 4.07
CA GLY A 44 -12.83 -0.73 3.69
C GLY A 44 -13.06 0.34 4.76
N LYS A 45 -13.22 -0.09 6.01
CA LYS A 45 -13.31 0.79 7.18
C LYS A 45 -12.07 1.67 7.35
N SER A 46 -10.87 1.08 7.25
CA SER A 46 -9.61 1.83 7.38
C SER A 46 -9.47 2.93 6.33
N ILE A 47 -9.94 2.72 5.09
CA ILE A 47 -9.91 3.73 4.02
C ILE A 47 -10.72 4.96 4.44
N TYR A 48 -11.94 4.77 4.94
CA TYR A 48 -12.77 5.89 5.40
C TYR A 48 -12.22 6.57 6.65
N GLN A 49 -11.70 5.81 7.60
CA GLN A 49 -11.03 6.38 8.78
C GLN A 49 -9.85 7.28 8.38
N ASN A 50 -9.00 6.82 7.46
CA ASN A 50 -7.88 7.60 6.95
C ASN A 50 -8.35 8.83 6.17
N TYR A 51 -9.42 8.71 5.38
CA TYR A 51 -10.04 9.83 4.69
C TYR A 51 -10.54 10.90 5.67
N GLU A 52 -11.24 10.51 6.74
CA GLU A 52 -11.69 11.44 7.78
C GLU A 52 -10.54 12.12 8.52
N ILE A 53 -9.52 11.35 8.90
CA ILE A 53 -8.33 11.88 9.56
C ILE A 53 -7.65 12.93 8.66
N LEU A 54 -7.44 12.61 7.38
CA LEU A 54 -6.87 13.54 6.42
C LEU A 54 -7.76 14.79 6.26
N GLY A 55 -9.08 14.61 6.13
CA GLY A 55 -10.05 15.70 6.06
C GLY A 55 -9.93 16.66 7.25
N ARG A 56 -9.91 16.13 8.48
CA ARG A 56 -9.75 16.93 9.72
C ARG A 56 -8.41 17.64 9.80
N ILE A 57 -7.32 17.00 9.33
CA ILE A 57 -6.00 17.63 9.26
C ILE A 57 -6.04 18.82 8.30
N LEU A 58 -6.63 18.65 7.11
CA LEU A 58 -6.71 19.72 6.12
C LEU A 58 -7.63 20.86 6.58
N GLU A 59 -8.77 20.55 7.19
CA GLU A 59 -9.69 21.56 7.74
C GLU A 59 -8.98 22.51 8.72
N ARG A 60 -8.11 21.98 9.58
CA ARG A 60 -7.40 22.79 10.60
C ARG A 60 -6.10 23.40 10.11
N HIS A 61 -5.40 22.73 9.19
CA HIS A 61 -4.00 23.02 8.93
C HIS A 61 -3.65 23.22 7.46
N GLU A 62 -4.60 23.13 6.52
CA GLU A 62 -4.32 23.24 5.08
C GLU A 62 -3.54 24.51 4.72
N GLU A 63 -3.99 25.68 5.18
CA GLU A 63 -3.30 26.95 4.88
C GLU A 63 -1.86 26.95 5.43
N THR A 64 -1.67 26.41 6.63
CA THR A 64 -0.34 26.31 7.25
C THR A 64 0.55 25.32 6.51
N ILE A 65 0.01 24.18 6.09
CA ILE A 65 0.70 23.17 5.29
C ILE A 65 1.14 23.79 3.96
N GLN A 66 0.23 24.45 3.23
CA GLN A 66 0.54 25.10 1.96
C GLN A 66 1.66 26.14 2.11
N LYS A 67 1.52 27.08 3.06
CA LYS A 67 2.52 28.13 3.31
C LYS A 67 3.90 27.56 3.66
N ARG A 68 3.96 26.55 4.52
CA ARG A 68 5.24 25.92 4.93
C ARG A 68 5.83 25.06 3.81
N TRP A 69 5.01 24.34 3.06
CA TRP A 69 5.44 23.47 1.97
C TRP A 69 6.04 24.25 0.79
N LEU A 70 5.41 25.38 0.43
CA LEU A 70 5.89 26.24 -0.64
C LEU A 70 7.24 26.90 -0.30
N LYS A 71 7.50 27.19 0.99
CA LYS A 71 8.79 27.73 1.47
C LYS A 71 9.94 26.72 1.46
N LYS A 72 9.66 25.41 1.50
CA LYS A 72 10.70 24.38 1.51
C LYS A 72 11.36 24.27 0.13
N ASN A 73 12.66 24.02 0.08
CA ASN A 73 13.31 23.60 -1.17
C ASN A 73 13.07 22.09 -1.43
N ARG A 74 13.46 21.60 -2.61
CA ARG A 74 13.27 20.19 -2.98
C ARG A 74 13.89 19.22 -1.97
N LYS A 75 15.10 19.48 -1.48
CA LYS A 75 15.79 18.60 -0.51
C LYS A 75 14.99 18.48 0.79
N GLN A 76 14.52 19.60 1.32
CA GLN A 76 13.70 19.63 2.55
C GLN A 76 12.32 18.98 2.37
N ARG A 77 11.72 19.07 1.18
CA ARG A 77 10.46 18.37 0.87
C ARG A 77 10.68 16.86 0.87
N LEU A 78 11.73 16.40 0.20
CA LEU A 78 12.09 14.99 0.17
C LEU A 78 12.41 14.45 1.57
N GLU A 79 13.12 15.20 2.39
CA GLU A 79 13.39 14.83 3.78
C GLU A 79 12.09 14.56 4.55
N VAL A 80 11.11 15.47 4.49
CA VAL A 80 9.80 15.28 5.13
C VAL A 80 9.07 14.04 4.58
N LEU A 81 9.08 13.84 3.26
CA LEU A 81 8.42 12.68 2.64
C LEU A 81 9.07 11.36 3.06
N LEU A 82 10.40 11.32 3.12
CA LEU A 82 11.17 10.12 3.47
C LEU A 82 11.14 9.82 4.97
N THR A 83 10.91 10.81 5.83
CA THR A 83 10.60 10.57 7.25
C THR A 83 9.29 9.79 7.40
N ALA A 84 8.28 10.08 6.58
CA ALA A 84 7.00 9.39 6.62
C ALA A 84 6.99 8.06 5.84
N TRP A 85 7.78 7.97 4.76
CA TRP A 85 7.89 6.77 3.94
C TRP A 85 9.32 6.63 3.37
N PRO A 86 10.21 5.91 4.10
CA PRO A 86 11.63 5.79 3.74
C PRO A 86 11.85 5.20 2.33
N ASP A 87 11.09 4.16 2.00
CA ASP A 87 11.17 3.43 0.73
C ASP A 87 10.25 3.98 -0.36
N MET A 88 9.97 5.29 -0.34
CA MET A 88 9.17 5.93 -1.38
C MET A 88 9.81 5.70 -2.77
N PRO A 89 9.03 5.36 -3.82
CA PRO A 89 9.55 5.21 -5.18
C PRO A 89 10.29 6.46 -5.69
N PRO A 90 11.45 6.34 -6.35
CA PRO A 90 12.23 7.50 -6.77
C PRO A 90 11.60 8.32 -7.89
N THR A 91 11.01 7.68 -8.90
CA THR A 91 10.48 8.33 -10.12
C THR A 91 9.11 7.78 -10.49
N HIS A 92 8.46 8.42 -11.46
CA HIS A 92 7.40 7.72 -12.21
C HIS A 92 8.00 6.44 -12.80
N ARG A 93 7.28 5.32 -12.67
CA ARG A 93 7.56 4.00 -13.30
C ARG A 93 8.71 4.08 -14.33
N PRO A 94 9.89 3.48 -14.10
CA PRO A 94 10.76 3.14 -15.21
C PRO A 94 10.12 1.97 -15.95
N PHE A 95 8.99 2.21 -16.61
CA PHE A 95 8.12 1.18 -17.19
C PHE A 95 8.89 0.35 -18.22
N TYR A 96 9.82 0.98 -18.94
CA TYR A 96 10.67 0.32 -19.92
C TYR A 96 11.86 -0.43 -19.30
N ASP A 97 12.47 0.09 -18.22
CA ASP A 97 13.60 -0.58 -17.59
C ASP A 97 13.13 -1.76 -16.73
N LEU A 98 12.03 -1.59 -15.99
CA LEU A 98 11.45 -2.64 -15.16
C LEU A 98 10.84 -3.75 -15.99
N TRP A 99 10.06 -3.45 -17.03
CA TRP A 99 9.38 -4.51 -17.80
C TRP A 99 10.36 -5.56 -18.35
N ARG A 100 11.59 -5.16 -18.72
CA ARG A 100 12.65 -6.08 -19.17
C ARG A 100 13.21 -7.01 -18.09
N HIS A 101 13.12 -6.62 -16.81
CA HIS A 101 13.67 -7.37 -15.68
C HIS A 101 12.58 -8.08 -14.86
N VAL A 102 11.36 -7.55 -14.92
CA VAL A 102 10.20 -8.00 -14.15
C VAL A 102 9.68 -9.35 -14.67
N ASP A 103 9.76 -9.66 -15.95
CA ASP A 103 9.40 -10.99 -16.47
C ASP A 103 10.32 -12.11 -15.97
N THR A 104 11.53 -11.76 -15.50
CA THR A 104 12.58 -12.72 -15.16
C THR A 104 12.65 -13.02 -13.65
N ASP A 105 12.28 -12.07 -12.80
CA ASP A 105 12.50 -12.18 -11.34
C ASP A 105 11.28 -11.72 -10.49
N PRO A 106 10.60 -12.66 -9.80
CA PRO A 106 9.53 -12.36 -8.86
C PRO A 106 9.93 -11.42 -7.70
N GLU A 107 11.18 -11.43 -7.25
CA GLU A 107 11.65 -10.52 -6.19
C GLU A 107 11.66 -9.06 -6.65
N VAL A 108 11.96 -8.82 -7.92
CA VAL A 108 11.93 -7.47 -8.50
C VAL A 108 10.50 -6.95 -8.53
N LYS A 109 9.51 -7.81 -8.88
CA LYS A 109 8.07 -7.46 -8.78
C LYS A 109 7.70 -7.04 -7.36
N PHE A 110 8.18 -7.77 -6.36
CA PHE A 110 7.92 -7.50 -4.95
C PHE A 110 8.52 -6.16 -4.51
N LYS A 111 9.82 -5.95 -4.75
CA LYS A 111 10.54 -4.73 -4.37
C LYS A 111 9.97 -3.46 -5.04
N GLN A 112 9.35 -3.61 -6.21
CA GLN A 112 8.87 -2.48 -7.02
C GLN A 112 7.35 -2.31 -6.98
N HIS A 113 6.65 -3.10 -6.18
CA HIS A 113 5.19 -3.14 -6.16
C HIS A 113 4.53 -1.77 -5.94
N SER A 114 5.02 -1.01 -4.95
CA SER A 114 4.53 0.35 -4.65
C SER A 114 4.70 1.31 -5.84
N SER A 115 5.83 1.23 -6.54
CA SER A 115 6.12 2.01 -7.76
C SER A 115 5.17 1.67 -8.91
N ILE A 116 4.72 0.41 -8.97
CA ILE A 116 3.85 -0.11 -10.03
C ILE A 116 2.40 0.29 -9.76
N LEU A 117 1.92 0.13 -8.53
CA LEU A 117 0.54 0.41 -8.14
C LEU A 117 0.23 1.89 -7.96
N TRP A 118 1.18 2.66 -7.43
CA TRP A 118 0.97 4.08 -7.13
C TRP A 118 1.96 4.96 -7.91
N PRO A 119 1.87 4.96 -9.25
CA PRO A 119 2.88 5.60 -10.09
C PRO A 119 3.01 7.11 -9.84
N TYR A 120 1.97 7.75 -9.30
CA TYR A 120 1.92 9.18 -9.01
C TYR A 120 2.40 9.56 -7.59
N ILE A 121 2.70 8.58 -6.72
CA ILE A 121 3.21 8.81 -5.36
C ILE A 121 4.71 8.44 -5.34
N ASN A 122 5.57 9.39 -5.73
CA ASN A 122 7.01 9.18 -5.88
C ASN A 122 7.82 10.46 -5.55
N LYS A 123 9.13 10.30 -5.29
CA LYS A 123 10.05 11.39 -4.91
C LYS A 123 10.14 12.48 -5.98
N GLU A 124 10.21 12.10 -7.25
CA GLU A 124 10.31 13.03 -8.39
C GLU A 124 9.10 13.99 -8.46
N SER A 125 7.90 13.44 -8.27
CA SER A 125 6.63 14.16 -8.40
C SER A 125 6.33 14.95 -7.13
N LEU A 126 6.36 14.28 -5.97
CA LEU A 126 6.02 14.90 -4.69
C LEU A 126 7.11 15.83 -4.18
N GLY A 127 8.35 15.71 -4.65
CA GLY A 127 9.40 16.69 -4.37
C GLY A 127 9.17 18.07 -5.01
N LYS A 128 8.23 18.18 -5.96
CA LYS A 128 7.83 19.45 -6.59
C LYS A 128 6.83 20.20 -5.68
N PRO A 129 6.74 21.55 -5.78
CA PRO A 129 5.89 22.34 -4.88
C PRO A 129 4.40 21.96 -4.96
N THR A 130 3.85 21.82 -6.17
CA THR A 130 2.41 21.70 -6.42
C THR A 130 1.85 20.28 -6.25
N PRO A 131 2.48 19.21 -6.77
CA PRO A 131 1.87 17.87 -6.81
C PRO A 131 1.50 17.31 -5.43
N PHE A 132 2.31 17.55 -4.40
CA PHE A 132 1.98 17.13 -3.03
C PHE A 132 0.70 17.80 -2.51
N LEU A 133 0.54 19.11 -2.74
CA LEU A 133 -0.65 19.84 -2.31
C LEU A 133 -1.89 19.39 -3.09
N LEU A 134 -1.75 19.11 -4.39
CA LEU A 134 -2.83 18.55 -5.20
C LEU A 134 -3.24 17.16 -4.73
N LEU A 135 -2.27 16.32 -4.35
CA LEU A 135 -2.55 14.99 -3.80
C LEU A 135 -3.40 15.11 -2.52
N LEU A 136 -2.97 15.96 -1.58
CA LEU A 136 -3.71 16.21 -0.34
C LEU A 136 -5.12 16.73 -0.61
N ASN A 137 -5.26 17.76 -1.44
CA ASN A 137 -6.57 18.31 -1.78
C ASN A 137 -7.48 17.25 -2.43
N SER A 138 -6.98 16.50 -3.42
CA SER A 138 -7.80 15.48 -4.07
C SER A 138 -8.25 14.41 -3.08
N ARG A 139 -7.33 13.82 -2.30
CA ARG A 139 -7.64 12.68 -1.43
C ARG A 139 -8.32 13.06 -0.12
N GLY A 140 -8.22 14.31 0.32
CA GLY A 140 -8.82 14.78 1.57
C GLY A 140 -10.13 15.56 1.41
N ARG A 141 -10.50 15.98 0.19
CA ARG A 141 -11.74 16.73 -0.09
C ARG A 141 -12.75 16.00 -0.95
N HIS A 142 -12.41 14.80 -1.41
CA HIS A 142 -13.30 13.98 -2.22
C HIS A 142 -13.40 12.57 -1.62
N PRO A 143 -14.59 11.97 -1.60
CA PRO A 143 -14.80 10.70 -0.93
C PRO A 143 -14.08 9.57 -1.68
N PRO A 144 -13.65 8.49 -0.99
CA PRO A 144 -12.93 7.36 -1.61
C PRO A 144 -13.59 6.78 -2.87
N PRO A 145 -14.93 6.65 -2.97
CA PRO A 145 -15.59 6.16 -4.17
C PRO A 145 -15.28 6.92 -5.46
N LEU A 146 -14.87 8.19 -5.39
CA LEU A 146 -14.52 8.99 -6.58
C LEU A 146 -13.26 8.45 -7.31
N PHE A 147 -12.42 7.69 -6.62
CA PHE A 147 -11.12 7.26 -7.13
C PHE A 147 -11.09 5.81 -7.60
N LEU A 148 -12.16 5.04 -7.37
CA LEU A 148 -12.20 3.60 -7.60
C LEU A 148 -11.82 3.23 -9.02
N ASP A 149 -12.46 3.85 -10.01
CA ASP A 149 -12.24 3.49 -11.41
C ASP A 149 -10.81 3.79 -11.83
N LYS A 150 -10.23 4.89 -11.32
CA LYS A 150 -8.84 5.26 -11.62
C LYS A 150 -7.86 4.31 -10.94
N ASP A 151 -8.04 4.05 -9.65
CA ASP A 151 -7.17 3.16 -8.87
C ASP A 151 -7.27 1.71 -9.40
N HIS A 152 -8.47 1.26 -9.77
CA HIS A 152 -8.72 -0.04 -10.41
C HIS A 152 -8.05 -0.14 -11.79
N GLN A 153 -8.12 0.90 -12.63
CA GLN A 153 -7.46 0.89 -13.94
C GLN A 153 -5.94 0.69 -13.83
N TYR A 154 -5.29 1.33 -12.86
CA TYR A 154 -3.84 1.16 -12.64
C TYR A 154 -3.50 -0.26 -12.19
N PHE A 155 -4.28 -0.79 -11.24
CA PHE A 155 -4.13 -2.16 -10.75
C PHE A 155 -4.37 -3.20 -11.86
N HIS A 156 -5.48 -3.05 -12.59
CA HIS A 156 -5.85 -3.94 -13.70
C HIS A 156 -4.78 -3.96 -14.79
N LYS A 157 -4.28 -2.78 -15.19
CA LYS A 157 -3.18 -2.69 -16.15
C LYS A 157 -1.92 -3.40 -15.66
N ALA A 158 -1.59 -3.25 -14.37
CA ALA A 158 -0.42 -3.91 -13.79
C ALA A 158 -0.55 -5.45 -13.79
N ILE A 159 -1.76 -5.99 -13.58
CA ILE A 159 -2.04 -7.43 -13.72
C ILE A 159 -1.92 -7.86 -15.18
N GLN A 160 -2.55 -7.15 -16.13
CA GLN A 160 -2.53 -7.51 -17.55
C GLN A 160 -1.12 -7.53 -18.14
N THR A 161 -0.22 -6.69 -17.63
CA THR A 161 1.18 -6.66 -18.05
C THR A 161 2.08 -7.56 -17.20
N GLU A 162 1.50 -8.42 -16.35
CA GLU A 162 2.21 -9.33 -15.45
C GLU A 162 3.24 -8.66 -14.53
N MET A 163 3.08 -7.35 -14.27
CA MET A 163 4.06 -6.58 -13.51
C MET A 163 3.89 -6.72 -12.00
N VAL A 164 2.77 -7.27 -11.55
CA VAL A 164 2.52 -7.60 -10.15
C VAL A 164 2.39 -9.10 -10.00
N VAL A 165 2.79 -9.60 -8.83
CA VAL A 165 2.57 -11.00 -8.49
C VAL A 165 1.06 -11.19 -8.26
N LYS A 166 0.37 -11.82 -9.23
CA LYS A 166 -1.02 -12.22 -9.06
C LYS A 166 -1.06 -13.42 -8.11
N LYS A 167 -1.77 -13.29 -6.99
CA LYS A 167 -2.09 -14.42 -6.11
C LYS A 167 -3.45 -15.00 -6.50
N LEU A 168 -3.55 -16.33 -6.46
CA LEU A 168 -4.82 -17.04 -6.61
C LEU A 168 -5.53 -17.02 -5.25
N TYR A 169 -6.74 -16.48 -5.19
CA TYR A 169 -7.57 -16.50 -4.00
C TYR A 169 -8.80 -17.37 -4.25
N PRO A 170 -9.33 -18.08 -3.23
CA PRO A 170 -10.62 -18.76 -3.34
C PRO A 170 -11.78 -17.82 -3.73
N THR A 171 -11.59 -16.51 -3.58
CA THR A 171 -12.52 -15.44 -3.94
C THR A 171 -12.20 -14.79 -5.29
N GLU A 172 -11.45 -15.44 -6.18
CA GLU A 172 -11.12 -14.89 -7.51
C GLU A 172 -12.36 -14.60 -8.36
N ASP A 173 -13.47 -15.30 -8.10
CA ASP A 173 -14.79 -15.07 -8.68
C ASP A 173 -15.62 -14.01 -7.94
N MET A 174 -15.02 -13.25 -7.01
CA MET A 174 -15.68 -12.21 -6.24
C MET A 174 -15.13 -10.82 -6.55
N SER A 175 -16.03 -9.84 -6.56
CA SER A 175 -15.75 -8.42 -6.66
C SER A 175 -15.98 -7.74 -5.30
N MET A 176 -15.04 -6.90 -4.89
CA MET A 176 -15.21 -6.05 -3.71
C MET A 176 -16.09 -4.86 -4.09
N LEU A 177 -17.21 -4.69 -3.38
CA LEU A 177 -18.13 -3.58 -3.57
C LEU A 177 -17.60 -2.37 -2.80
N LEU A 178 -17.21 -1.35 -3.57
CA LEU A 178 -16.63 -0.10 -3.04
C LEU A 178 -17.52 1.11 -3.33
N ARG A 179 -18.83 0.90 -3.56
CA ARG A 179 -19.73 1.95 -4.09
C ARG A 179 -20.57 2.67 -3.02
N GLY A 180 -20.41 2.34 -1.74
CA GLY A 180 -21.25 2.86 -0.65
C GLY A 180 -20.73 4.13 0.01
N VAL A 181 -21.64 5.10 0.17
CA VAL A 181 -21.72 6.01 1.33
C VAL A 181 -23.10 5.71 1.93
N PRO A 182 -23.21 4.94 3.03
CA PRO A 182 -22.35 4.95 4.23
C PRO A 182 -21.30 3.82 4.31
N GLU A 183 -20.49 3.85 5.38
CA GLU A 183 -19.40 2.91 5.74
C GLU A 183 -19.81 1.42 5.63
N ASP A 184 -21.07 1.11 5.89
CA ASP A 184 -21.57 -0.27 6.06
C ASP A 184 -21.49 -1.13 4.78
N ASP A 185 -21.59 -0.50 3.61
CA ASP A 185 -21.58 -1.21 2.31
C ASP A 185 -20.21 -1.22 1.61
N TYR A 186 -19.18 -0.65 2.25
CA TYR A 186 -17.86 -0.49 1.64
C TYR A 186 -16.88 -1.61 2.03
N GLY A 187 -16.39 -2.34 1.04
CA GLY A 187 -15.50 -3.49 1.24
C GLY A 187 -16.23 -4.83 1.37
N ILE A 188 -17.51 -4.92 0.98
CA ILE A 188 -18.25 -6.19 0.94
C ILE A 188 -17.82 -6.99 -0.30
N ALA A 189 -17.44 -8.26 -0.14
CA ALA A 189 -17.19 -9.16 -1.27
C ALA A 189 -18.52 -9.70 -1.82
N LYS A 190 -18.74 -9.59 -3.13
CA LYS A 190 -19.88 -10.18 -3.85
C LYS A 190 -19.40 -10.96 -5.05
N LYS A 191 -19.94 -12.16 -5.28
CA LYS A 191 -19.66 -12.93 -6.50
C LYS A 191 -19.92 -12.11 -7.75
N PHE A 192 -19.11 -12.33 -8.80
CA PHE A 192 -19.43 -11.80 -10.12
C PHE A 192 -20.85 -12.23 -10.48
N PRO A 193 -21.67 -11.33 -11.05
CA PRO A 193 -22.89 -11.80 -11.69
C PRO A 193 -22.49 -12.83 -12.73
N GLU A 194 -22.98 -14.06 -12.61
CA GLU A 194 -22.93 -15.01 -13.71
C GLU A 194 -23.52 -14.28 -14.92
N ALA A 195 -22.72 -14.16 -15.99
CA ALA A 195 -23.25 -13.66 -17.24
C ALA A 195 -24.46 -14.52 -17.56
N ALA A 196 -25.65 -13.93 -17.56
CA ALA A 196 -26.83 -14.64 -18.02
C ALA A 196 -26.46 -15.20 -19.41
N PRO A 197 -26.63 -16.51 -19.65
CA PRO A 197 -26.30 -17.08 -20.93
C PRO A 197 -27.19 -16.44 -22.00
N GLY A 198 -26.63 -15.47 -22.74
CA GLY A 198 -27.22 -14.85 -23.93
C GLY A 198 -28.45 -13.98 -23.71
N VAL A 199 -28.29 -12.66 -23.85
CA VAL A 199 -29.27 -11.79 -24.52
C VAL A 199 -28.52 -10.92 -25.53
#